data_AF-A0A645HUD3-F1
#
_entry.id   AF-A0A645HUD3-F1
#
_cell.length_a   1.000
_cell.length_b   1.000
_cell.length_c   1.000
_cell.angle_alpha   90.00
_cell.angle_beta   90.00
_cell.angle_gamma   90.00
#
_symmetry.space_group_name_H-M   'P 1'
#
loop_
_entity.id
_entity.type
_entity.pdbx_description
1 polymer ?
#
loop_
_entity_poly.entity_id
_entity_poly.type
_entity_poly.pdbx_seq_one_letter_code
_entity_poly.pdbx_strand_id
1 'polypeptide(L)' 'MRHGKKPTRKQKIRLGQAGLSPENWLVVKQKDNGELVILHKVTDAIRVIPAVEH' A
#
# COMPACT_ATOMS: atom_id res chain seq x y z
N MET A 1 -15.52 -8.88 4.86
CA MET A 1 -14.97 -7.51 4.89
C MET A 1 -13.50 -7.60 4.47
N ARG A 2 -13.08 -7.06 3.31
CA ARG A 2 -11.67 -7.08 2.91
C ARG A 2 -10.87 -6.17 3.87
N HIS A 3 -9.86 -6.71 4.55
CA HIS A 3 -9.14 -6.12 5.69
C HIS A 3 -8.20 -4.93 5.35
N GLY A 4 -8.60 -4.06 4.41
CA GLY A 4 -7.76 -2.96 3.92
C GLY A 4 -8.43 -1.59 4.03
N LYS A 5 -7.67 -0.58 4.45
CA LYS A 5 -8.08 0.83 4.48
C LYS A 5 -7.71 1.53 3.17
N LYS A 6 -8.47 2.58 2.81
CA LYS A 6 -8.09 3.45 1.68
C LYS A 6 -6.74 4.12 1.97
N PRO A 7 -5.80 4.15 1.02
CA PRO A 7 -4.50 4.79 1.23
C PRO A 7 -4.63 6.29 1.53
N THR A 8 -3.88 6.78 2.51
CA THR A 8 -3.74 8.23 2.80
C THR A 8 -2.93 8.93 1.70
N ARG A 9 -2.92 10.26 1.67
CA ARG A 9 -2.18 11.05 0.66
C ARG A 9 -0.70 10.65 0.57
N LYS A 10 -0.02 10.49 1.71
CA LYS A 10 1.40 10.04 1.77
C LYS A 10 1.58 8.62 1.21
N GLN A 11 0.64 7.72 1.51
CA GLN A 11 0.67 6.35 0.99
C GLN A 11 0.38 6.29 -0.51
N LYS A 12 -0.50 7.15 -1.03
CA LYS A 12 -0.76 7.27 -2.49
C LYS A 12 0.48 7.71 -3.26
N ILE A 13 1.23 8.69 -2.73
CA ILE A 13 2.49 9.13 -3.35
C ILE A 13 3.47 7.96 -3.43
N ARG A 14 3.61 7.20 -2.35
CA ARG A 14 4.52 6.04 -2.29
C ARG A 14 4.08 4.88 -3.17
N LEU A 15 2.77 4.62 -3.27
CA LEU A 15 2.20 3.71 -4.25
C LEU A 15 2.57 4.17 -5.68
N GLY A 16 2.42 5.45 -5.99
CA GLY A 16 2.81 6.04 -7.27
C GLY A 16 4.32 5.91 -7.56
N GLN A 17 5.18 6.14 -6.58
CA GLN A 17 6.63 5.92 -6.69
C GLN A 17 6.98 4.45 -6.96
N ALA A 18 6.18 3.51 -6.45
CA ALA A 18 6.32 2.08 -6.73
C ALA A 18 5.66 1.64 -8.06
N GLY A 19 5.11 2.57 -8.86
CA GLY A 19 4.41 2.28 -10.11
C GLY A 19 3.03 1.63 -9.92
N LEU A 20 2.39 1.84 -8.77
CA LEU A 20 1.13 1.21 -8.40
C LEU A 20 -0.04 2.22 -8.38
N SER A 21 -1.17 1.86 -8.99
CA SER A 21 -2.37 2.71 -9.00
C SER A 21 -3.14 2.65 -7.67
N PRO A 22 -3.18 3.73 -6.86
CA PRO A 22 -3.74 3.70 -5.51
C PRO A 22 -5.24 3.38 -5.43
N GLU A 23 -5.95 3.42 -6.55
CA GLU A 23 -7.34 2.99 -6.67
C GLU A 23 -7.52 1.47 -6.58
N ASN A 24 -6.51 0.68 -6.96
CA ASN A 24 -6.58 -0.79 -6.98
C ASN A 24 -5.98 -1.43 -5.74
N TRP A 25 -5.30 -0.64 -4.90
CA TRP A 25 -4.60 -1.12 -3.72
C TRP A 25 -5.21 -0.56 -2.44
N LEU A 26 -5.40 -1.43 -1.46
CA LEU A 26 -5.79 -1.08 -0.10
C LEU A 26 -4.59 -1.25 0.83
N VAL A 27 -4.50 -0.46 1.88
CA VAL A 27 -3.47 -0.60 2.91
C VAL A 27 -3.98 -1.55 3.99
N VAL A 28 -3.29 -2.67 4.17
CA VAL A 28 -3.61 -3.66 5.22
C VAL A 28 -3.00 -3.23 6.55
N LYS A 29 -1.69 -2.95 6.54
CA LYS A 29 -0.96 -2.45 7.71
C LYS A 29 0.28 -1.70 7.28
N GLN A 30 0.71 -0.77 8.11
CA GLN A 30 2.03 -0.16 8.04
C GLN A 30 2.84 -0.73 9.21
N LYS A 31 4.05 -1.22 8.93
CA LYS A 31 4.96 -1.72 9.96
C LYS A 31 5.75 -0.55 10.57
N ASP A 32 6.25 -0.73 11.78
CA ASP A 32 7.04 0.28 12.50
C ASP A 32 8.35 0.67 11.77
N ASN A 33 8.93 -0.28 11.03
CA ASN A 33 10.09 -0.02 10.16
C ASN A 33 9.75 0.78 8.88
N GLY A 34 8.50 1.26 8.77
CA GLY A 34 8.04 2.06 7.65
C GLY A 34 7.59 1.27 6.43
N GLU A 35 7.69 -0.07 6.40
CA GLU A 35 7.15 -0.90 5.31
C GLU A 35 5.62 -0.79 5.23
N LEU A 36 5.09 -0.74 4.00
CA LEU A 36 3.65 -0.64 3.75
C LEU A 36 3.13 -1.94 3.13
N VAL A 37 2.28 -2.66 3.87
CA VAL A 37 1.62 -3.88 3.38
C VAL A 37 0.31 -3.49 2.70
N ILE A 38 0.17 -3.87 1.44
CA ILE A 38 -0.98 -3.53 0.59
C ILE A 38 -1.65 -4.78 0.03
N LEU A 39 -2.95 -4.68 -0.23
CA LEU A 39 -3.79 -5.72 -0.80
C LEU A 39 -4.42 -5.22 -2.11
N HIS A 40 -4.31 -6.00 -3.18
CA HIS A 40 -4.98 -5.71 -4.44
C HIS A 40 -6.47 -6.04 -4.33
N LYS A 41 -7.34 -5.13 -4.76
CA LYS A 41 -8.79 -5.26 -4.60
C LYS A 41 -9.42 -6.43 -5.37
N VAL A 42 -8.84 -6.84 -6.48
CA VAL A 42 -9.47 -7.82 -7.39
C VAL A 42 -8.85 -9.20 -7.26
N THR A 43 -7.52 -9.25 -7.21
CA THR A 43 -6.75 -10.50 -7.21
C THR A 43 -6.39 -10.98 -5.80
N ASP A 44 -6.76 -10.19 -4.78
CA ASP A 44 -6.39 -10.40 -3.38
C ASP A 44 -4.86 -10.59 -3.18
N ALA A 45 -4.05 -10.09 -4.13
CA ALA A 45 -2.61 -10.15 -4.07
C ALA A 45 -2.07 -9.23 -2.98
N ILE A 46 -1.19 -9.75 -2.13
CA ILE A 46 -0.51 -8.97 -1.09
C ILE A 46 0.86 -8.54 -1.60
N ARG A 47 1.19 -7.26 -1.42
CA ARG A 47 2.51 -6.72 -1.74
C ARG A 47 3.02 -5.89 -0.57
N VAL A 48 4.35 -5.80 -0.44
CA VAL A 48 5.00 -4.96 0.57
C VAL A 48 5.83 -3.91 -0.16
N ILE A 49 5.58 -2.63 0.14
CA ILE A 49 6.40 -1.53 -0.36
C ILE A 49 7.43 -1.18 0.71
N PRO A 50 8.73 -1.25 0.41
CA PRO A 50 9.80 -0.89 1.36
C PRO A 50 9.72 0.59 1.75
N ALA A 51 10.23 0.94 2.93
CA ALA A 51 10.36 2.33 3.37
C ALA A 51 11.13 3.11 2.29
N VAL A 52 10.67 4.32 1.97
CA VAL A 52 11.46 5.20 1.11
C VAL A 52 12.52 5.79 2.02
N GLU A 53 13.71 5.22 2.02
CA GLU A 53 14.90 5.84 2.60
C GLU A 53 15.33 6.95 1.63
N HIS A 54 15.49 8.16 2.16
CA HIS A 54 16.04 9.32 1.45
C HIS A 54 17.53 9.43 1.74
#